data_AF-A0A7J4PM66-F1
#
_entry.id   AF-A0A7J4PM66-F1
#
_cell.length_a   1.000
_cell.length_b   1.000
_cell.length_c   1.000
_cell.angle_alpha   90.00
_cell.angle_beta   90.00
_cell.angle_gamma   90.00
#
_symmetry.space_group_name_H-M   'P 1'
#
loop_
_entity.id
_entity.type
_entity.pdbx_description
1 polymer ?
#
loop_
_entity_poly.entity_id
_entity_poly.type
_entity_poly.pdbx_seq_one_letter_code
_entity_poly.pdbx_strand_id
1 'polypeptide(L)'
;MVETASFSSFLETIGVLATMIFVLTSMLGMGFSLTVPQIVAPLRNTKLVLLSLAANFILVPLLALGILFIFLPLAIALFVRARYEEVANGLLPLMNQATSLSLLVLFVAFFVVYISDLLGVIGTTAVIAAVLFLLISFIIGYFFGGSAGPIRSVLGLGTAQRNLSAALAIATLNFTDPDVMVMIMVVSLAGLILLMFIGGELGKHAEVEAEAVPEKGKTSTAPAK
;
A
#
# COMPACT_ATOMS: atom_id res chain seq x y z
N MET A 1 22.25 21.89 -31.69
CA MET A 1 21.31 21.13 -30.83
C MET A 1 20.59 20.00 -31.59
N VAL A 2 20.36 20.09 -32.91
CA VAL A 2 19.70 19.01 -33.68
C VAL A 2 20.63 17.82 -33.97
N GLU A 3 21.92 18.08 -34.29
CA GLU A 3 22.90 17.01 -34.57
C GLU A 3 23.25 16.14 -33.34
N THR A 4 23.20 16.71 -32.13
CA THR A 4 23.45 15.96 -30.89
C THR A 4 22.31 14.99 -30.58
N ALA A 5 21.07 15.35 -30.92
CA ALA A 5 19.90 14.51 -30.73
C ALA A 5 19.90 13.31 -31.71
N SER A 6 20.22 13.54 -33.00
CA SER A 6 20.31 12.46 -33.99
C SER A 6 21.43 11.47 -33.68
N PHE A 7 22.58 11.96 -33.21
CA PHE A 7 23.70 11.10 -32.78
C PHE A 7 23.32 10.25 -31.55
N SER A 8 22.65 10.82 -30.56
CA SER A 8 22.19 10.05 -29.38
C SER A 8 21.18 8.97 -29.74
N SER A 9 20.20 9.26 -30.60
CA SER A 9 19.21 8.29 -31.08
C SER A 9 19.83 7.17 -31.93
N PHE A 10 20.84 7.51 -32.72
CA PHE A 10 21.64 6.52 -33.46
C PHE A 10 22.39 5.57 -32.51
N LEU A 11 23.08 6.11 -31.50
CA LEU A 11 23.75 5.30 -30.48
C LEU A 11 22.80 4.43 -29.65
N GLU A 12 21.63 4.97 -29.28
CA GLU A 12 20.59 4.22 -28.57
C GLU A 12 20.05 3.06 -29.42
N THR A 13 19.76 3.31 -30.71
CA THR A 13 19.29 2.29 -31.65
C THR A 13 20.32 1.18 -31.79
N ILE A 14 21.60 1.53 -31.96
CA ILE A 14 22.70 0.56 -31.99
C ILE A 14 22.78 -0.21 -30.68
N GLY A 15 22.65 0.46 -29.53
CA GLY A 15 22.67 -0.18 -28.21
C GLY A 15 21.53 -1.18 -28.01
N VAL A 16 20.31 -0.84 -28.42
CA VAL A 16 19.15 -1.73 -28.37
C VAL A 16 19.37 -2.94 -29.28
N LEU A 17 19.80 -2.71 -30.53
CA LEU A 17 20.09 -3.81 -31.47
C LEU A 17 21.21 -4.72 -30.96
N ALA A 18 22.30 -4.14 -30.43
CA ALA A 18 23.40 -4.89 -29.86
C ALA A 18 22.96 -5.72 -28.65
N THR A 19 22.14 -5.15 -27.76
CA THR A 19 21.58 -5.86 -26.60
C THR A 19 20.68 -7.00 -27.05
N MET A 20 19.80 -6.76 -28.03
CA MET A 20 18.90 -7.79 -28.55
C MET A 20 19.69 -8.93 -29.21
N ILE A 21 20.66 -8.62 -30.06
CA ILE A 21 21.53 -9.62 -30.70
C ILE A 21 22.32 -10.40 -29.66
N PHE A 22 22.88 -9.72 -28.65
CA PHE A 22 23.61 -10.35 -27.56
C PHE A 22 22.74 -11.32 -26.76
N VAL A 23 21.57 -10.87 -26.31
CA VAL A 23 20.64 -11.68 -25.52
C VAL A 23 20.20 -12.90 -26.33
N LEU A 24 19.77 -12.71 -27.58
CA LEU A 24 19.32 -13.80 -28.45
C LEU A 24 20.42 -14.83 -28.69
N THR A 25 21.63 -14.37 -29.02
CA THR A 25 22.77 -15.25 -29.29
C THR A 25 23.21 -15.98 -28.02
N SER A 26 23.21 -15.32 -26.87
CA SER A 26 23.55 -15.91 -25.58
C SER A 26 22.53 -16.96 -25.13
N MET A 27 21.23 -16.68 -25.27
CA MET A 27 20.17 -17.63 -24.93
C MET A 27 20.17 -18.85 -25.85
N LEU A 28 20.38 -18.64 -27.16
CA LEU A 28 20.56 -19.74 -28.12
C LEU A 28 21.80 -20.57 -27.80
N GLY A 29 22.94 -19.91 -27.50
CA GLY A 29 24.17 -20.57 -27.11
C GLY A 29 24.01 -21.43 -25.85
N MET A 30 23.31 -20.92 -24.83
CA MET A 30 22.96 -21.70 -23.62
C MET A 30 22.00 -22.86 -23.94
N GLY A 31 21.09 -22.70 -24.89
CA GLY A 31 20.21 -23.78 -25.34
C GLY A 31 20.98 -24.91 -26.02
N PHE A 32 21.92 -24.58 -26.91
CA PHE A 32 22.74 -25.56 -27.64
C PHE A 32 23.77 -26.27 -26.76
N SER A 33 24.15 -25.70 -25.61
CA SER A 33 25.07 -26.34 -24.67
C SER A 33 24.42 -27.42 -23.79
N LEU A 34 23.08 -27.52 -23.81
CA LEU A 34 22.32 -28.46 -22.99
C LEU A 34 21.80 -29.65 -23.81
N THR A 35 21.93 -30.85 -23.25
CA THR A 35 21.35 -32.07 -23.82
C THR A 35 19.91 -32.28 -23.33
N VAL A 36 19.07 -32.99 -24.09
CA VAL A 36 17.67 -33.28 -23.74
C VAL A 36 17.50 -33.84 -22.31
N PRO A 37 18.34 -34.79 -21.82
CA PRO A 37 18.24 -35.28 -20.45
C PRO A 37 18.51 -34.21 -19.38
N GLN A 38 19.43 -33.28 -19.64
CA GLN A 38 19.75 -32.18 -18.72
C GLN A 38 18.62 -31.16 -18.59
N ILE A 39 17.79 -31.02 -19.63
CA ILE A 39 16.59 -30.16 -19.59
C ILE A 39 15.45 -30.87 -18.86
N VAL A 40 15.21 -32.15 -19.17
CA VAL A 40 14.05 -32.88 -18.63
C VAL A 40 14.23 -33.24 -17.15
N ALA A 41 15.45 -33.53 -16.69
CA ALA A 41 15.68 -33.97 -15.31
C ALA A 41 15.23 -32.94 -14.24
N PRO A 42 15.59 -31.64 -14.32
CA PRO A 42 15.07 -30.62 -13.40
C PRO A 42 13.56 -30.40 -13.52
N LEU A 43 13.02 -30.48 -14.75
CA LEU A 43 11.59 -30.23 -15.02
C LEU A 43 10.66 -31.31 -14.46
N ARG A 44 11.16 -32.54 -14.28
CA ARG A 44 10.38 -33.61 -13.62
C ARG A 44 10.09 -33.32 -12.16
N ASN A 45 10.89 -32.50 -11.50
CA ASN A 45 10.65 -32.09 -10.12
C ASN A 45 9.75 -30.85 -10.10
N THR A 46 8.43 -31.07 -10.17
CA THR A 46 7.42 -30.01 -10.18
C THR A 46 7.54 -29.06 -9.00
N LYS A 47 7.97 -29.55 -7.82
CA LYS A 47 8.23 -28.71 -6.64
C LYS A 47 9.40 -27.75 -6.89
N LEU A 48 10.50 -28.22 -7.49
CA LEU A 48 11.63 -27.34 -7.83
C LEU A 48 11.26 -26.33 -8.90
N VAL A 49 10.50 -26.73 -9.93
CA VAL A 49 10.01 -25.82 -10.97
C VAL A 49 9.09 -24.76 -10.37
N LEU A 50 8.15 -25.16 -9.52
CA LEU A 50 7.19 -24.23 -8.91
C LEU A 50 7.88 -23.30 -7.91
N LEU A 51 8.85 -23.81 -7.12
CA LEU A 51 9.68 -22.98 -6.24
C LEU A 51 10.58 -22.02 -7.02
N SER A 52 11.17 -22.43 -8.15
CA SER A 52 12.02 -21.55 -8.94
C SER A 52 11.20 -20.47 -9.65
N LEU A 53 10.00 -20.79 -10.15
CA LEU A 53 9.07 -19.80 -10.67
C LEU A 53 8.63 -18.83 -9.57
N ALA A 54 8.17 -19.34 -8.43
CA ALA A 54 7.76 -18.48 -7.31
C ALA A 54 8.92 -17.61 -6.82
N ALA A 55 10.14 -18.14 -6.74
CA ALA A 55 11.31 -17.38 -6.34
C ALA A 55 11.58 -16.22 -7.31
N ASN A 56 11.60 -16.47 -8.63
CA ASN A 56 11.98 -15.45 -9.61
C ASN A 56 10.86 -14.45 -9.93
N PHE A 57 9.59 -14.89 -9.95
CA PHE A 57 8.47 -14.04 -10.36
C PHE A 57 7.70 -13.43 -9.20
N ILE A 58 7.81 -13.99 -7.99
CA ILE A 58 7.08 -13.48 -6.82
C ILE A 58 8.09 -12.99 -5.78
N LEU A 59 8.97 -13.86 -5.29
CA LEU A 59 9.84 -13.55 -4.16
C LEU A 59 10.83 -12.42 -4.51
N VAL A 60 11.55 -12.53 -5.62
CA VAL A 60 12.57 -11.54 -6.02
C VAL A 60 11.93 -10.16 -6.24
N PRO A 61 10.84 -10.00 -7.02
CA PRO A 61 10.16 -8.70 -7.15
C PRO A 61 9.65 -8.17 -5.83
N LEU A 62 9.05 -9.01 -4.99
CA LEU A 62 8.49 -8.60 -3.71
C LEU A 62 9.57 -8.14 -2.72
N LEU A 63 10.72 -8.83 -2.70
CA LEU A 63 11.90 -8.40 -1.95
C LEU A 63 12.44 -7.08 -2.48
N ALA A 64 12.57 -6.92 -3.80
CA ALA A 64 13.03 -5.67 -4.39
C ALA A 64 12.12 -4.50 -4.01
N LEU A 65 10.79 -4.68 -4.09
CA LEU A 65 9.81 -3.67 -3.68
C LEU A 65 9.89 -3.38 -2.18
N GLY A 66 9.96 -4.41 -1.34
CA GLY A 66 10.08 -4.23 0.12
C GLY A 66 11.36 -3.50 0.50
N ILE A 67 12.48 -3.84 -0.13
CA ILE A 67 13.76 -3.16 0.09
C ILE A 67 13.66 -1.70 -0.34
N LEU A 68 13.16 -1.42 -1.53
CA LEU A 68 13.14 -0.07 -2.09
C LEU A 68 12.17 0.86 -1.36
N PHE A 69 10.96 0.39 -1.05
CA PHE A 69 9.89 1.26 -0.53
C PHE A 69 9.74 1.24 1.00
N ILE A 70 10.25 0.21 1.68
CA ILE A 70 10.12 0.08 3.15
C ILE A 70 11.49 0.16 3.81
N PHE A 71 12.40 -0.77 3.50
CA PHE A 71 13.65 -0.87 4.26
C PHE A 71 14.61 0.27 3.97
N LEU A 72 14.74 0.70 2.72
CA LEU A 72 15.63 1.79 2.34
C LEU A 72 15.27 3.11 3.03
N PRO A 73 14.04 3.64 2.94
CA PRO A 73 13.68 4.88 3.63
C PRO A 73 13.78 4.74 5.16
N LEU A 74 13.41 3.59 5.72
CA LEU A 74 13.53 3.34 7.17
C LEU A 74 15.00 3.34 7.62
N ALA A 75 15.88 2.68 6.88
CA ALA A 75 17.31 2.65 7.17
C ALA A 75 17.92 4.05 7.11
N ILE A 76 17.53 4.85 6.11
CA ILE A 76 17.96 6.26 5.99
C ILE A 76 17.47 7.05 7.21
N ALA A 77 16.20 6.95 7.58
CA ALA A 77 15.63 7.68 8.71
C ALA A 77 16.32 7.30 10.05
N LEU A 78 16.55 6.00 10.29
CA LEU A 78 17.25 5.52 11.48
C LEU A 78 18.72 5.94 11.49
N PHE A 79 19.40 5.92 10.34
CA PHE A 79 20.78 6.37 10.22
C PHE A 79 20.92 7.88 10.51
N VAL A 80 20.03 8.70 9.95
CA VAL A 80 19.98 10.14 10.23
C VAL A 80 19.75 10.39 11.71
N ARG A 81 18.80 9.67 12.33
CA ARG A 81 18.54 9.79 13.77
C ARG A 81 19.73 9.37 14.63
N ALA A 82 20.43 8.30 14.27
CA ALA A 82 21.59 7.80 15.03
C ALA A 82 22.83 8.71 14.94
N ARG A 83 22.99 9.45 13.83
CA ARG A 83 24.15 10.32 13.60
C ARG A 83 23.88 11.81 13.86
N TYR A 84 22.63 12.25 13.69
CA TYR A 84 22.22 13.65 13.72
C TYR A 84 20.86 13.79 14.42
N GLU A 85 20.85 13.57 15.74
CA GLU A 85 19.62 13.63 16.56
C GLU A 85 18.92 14.99 16.48
N GLU A 86 19.66 16.10 16.50
CA GLU A 86 19.11 17.46 16.37
C GLU A 86 18.39 17.66 15.04
N VAL A 87 18.96 17.16 13.94
CA VAL A 87 18.35 17.23 12.60
C VAL A 87 17.10 16.36 12.53
N ALA A 88 17.14 15.14 13.08
CA ALA A 88 15.98 14.25 13.13
C ALA A 88 14.82 14.86 13.92
N ASN A 89 15.10 15.50 15.07
CA ASN A 89 14.10 16.17 15.88
C ASN A 89 13.49 17.39 15.16
N GLY A 90 14.31 18.13 14.40
CA GLY A 90 13.83 19.24 13.56
C GLY A 90 12.99 18.79 12.35
N LEU A 91 13.31 17.65 11.75
CA LEU A 91 12.59 17.11 10.60
C LEU A 91 11.29 16.38 10.97
N LEU A 92 11.21 15.82 12.18
CA LEU A 92 10.04 15.09 12.66
C LEU A 92 8.71 15.87 12.51
N PRO A 93 8.58 17.13 12.96
CA PRO A 93 7.35 17.89 12.78
C PRO A 93 7.01 18.15 11.31
N LEU A 94 8.01 18.34 10.43
CA LEU A 94 7.78 18.48 8.99
C LEU A 94 7.25 17.19 8.38
N MET A 95 7.79 16.03 8.76
CA MET A 95 7.30 14.73 8.29
C MET A 95 5.86 14.45 8.74
N ASN A 96 5.52 14.83 9.98
CA ASN A 96 4.16 14.72 10.50
C ASN A 96 3.19 15.66 9.76
N GLN A 97 3.62 16.90 9.48
CA GLN A 97 2.84 17.84 8.67
C GLN A 97 2.67 17.34 7.24
N ALA A 98 3.72 16.81 6.61
CA ALA A 98 3.66 16.24 5.27
C ALA A 98 2.70 15.04 5.21
N THR A 99 2.71 14.17 6.23
CA THR A 99 1.76 13.05 6.36
C THR A 99 0.32 13.56 6.49
N SER A 100 0.11 14.55 7.35
CA SER A 100 -1.23 15.13 7.56
C SER A 100 -1.74 15.85 6.31
N LEU A 101 -0.89 16.63 5.64
CA LEU A 101 -1.20 17.31 4.38
C LEU A 101 -1.47 16.32 3.26
N SER A 102 -0.67 15.27 3.13
CA SER A 102 -0.89 14.25 2.09
C SER A 102 -2.19 13.48 2.31
N LEU A 103 -2.53 13.15 3.56
CA LEU A 103 -3.85 12.59 3.89
C LEU A 103 -4.98 13.56 3.55
N LEU A 104 -4.84 14.84 3.88
CA LEU A 104 -5.84 15.86 3.55
C LEU A 104 -6.00 16.03 2.03
N VAL A 105 -4.89 16.11 1.30
CA VAL A 105 -4.89 16.23 -0.17
C VAL A 105 -5.54 15.00 -0.80
N LEU A 106 -5.20 13.80 -0.33
CA LEU A 106 -5.82 12.57 -0.80
C LEU A 106 -7.33 12.59 -0.52
N PHE A 107 -7.74 12.95 0.70
CA PHE A 107 -9.15 13.06 1.03
C PHE A 107 -9.89 14.06 0.13
N VAL A 108 -9.37 15.27 -0.04
CA VAL A 108 -9.97 16.30 -0.89
C VAL A 108 -10.02 15.85 -2.34
N ALA A 109 -8.95 15.22 -2.86
CA ALA A 109 -8.92 14.70 -4.23
C ALA A 109 -10.01 13.65 -4.44
N PHE A 110 -10.12 12.67 -3.53
CA PHE A 110 -11.19 11.67 -3.59
C PHE A 110 -12.57 12.32 -3.50
N PHE A 111 -12.79 13.22 -2.54
CA PHE A 111 -14.07 13.90 -2.38
C PHE A 111 -14.48 14.67 -3.64
N VAL A 112 -13.56 15.44 -4.24
CA VAL A 112 -13.82 16.20 -5.47
C VAL A 112 -14.10 15.28 -6.66
N VAL A 113 -13.32 14.20 -6.82
CA VAL A 113 -13.50 13.25 -7.92
C VAL A 113 -14.85 12.53 -7.82
N TYR A 114 -15.30 12.20 -6.61
CA TYR A 114 -16.48 11.37 -6.39
C TYR A 114 -17.73 12.12 -5.89
N ILE A 115 -17.72 13.46 -5.86
CA ILE A 115 -18.85 14.25 -5.33
C ILE A 115 -20.15 14.04 -6.10
N SER A 116 -20.08 13.89 -7.42
CA SER A 116 -21.25 13.67 -8.27
C SER A 116 -21.89 12.31 -7.99
N ASP A 117 -21.07 11.27 -7.80
CA ASP A 117 -21.53 9.94 -7.42
C ASP A 117 -22.15 9.97 -6.01
N LEU A 118 -21.53 10.70 -5.08
CA LEU A 118 -22.06 10.89 -3.73
C LEU A 118 -23.44 11.56 -3.72
N LEU A 119 -23.64 12.60 -4.53
CA LEU A 119 -24.91 13.32 -4.63
C LEU A 119 -25.98 12.50 -5.36
N GLY A 120 -25.61 11.77 -6.42
CA GLY A 120 -26.54 10.89 -7.17
C GLY A 120 -27.07 9.72 -6.34
N VAL A 121 -26.39 9.42 -5.24
CA VAL A 121 -26.73 8.35 -4.32
C VAL A 121 -27.73 8.80 -3.24
N ILE A 122 -27.83 10.11 -2.96
CA ILE A 122 -28.76 10.70 -2.00
C ILE A 122 -30.20 10.52 -2.50
N GLY A 123 -30.99 9.69 -1.80
CA GLY A 123 -32.38 9.37 -2.14
C GLY A 123 -32.63 7.90 -2.51
N THR A 124 -31.58 7.09 -2.59
CA THR A 124 -31.68 5.64 -2.85
C THR A 124 -31.63 4.82 -1.56
N THR A 125 -32.30 3.66 -1.54
CA THR A 125 -32.18 2.68 -0.43
C THR A 125 -30.78 2.06 -0.34
N ALA A 126 -29.97 2.19 -1.39
CA ALA A 126 -28.59 1.70 -1.46
C ALA A 126 -27.69 2.32 -0.38
N VAL A 127 -27.90 3.60 -0.03
CA VAL A 127 -27.14 4.27 1.05
C VAL A 127 -27.36 3.58 2.38
N ILE A 128 -28.62 3.31 2.72
CA ILE A 128 -28.98 2.68 4.00
C ILE A 128 -28.37 1.28 4.05
N ALA A 129 -28.48 0.51 2.96
CA ALA A 129 -27.86 -0.80 2.86
C ALA A 129 -26.33 -0.74 3.01
N ALA A 130 -25.68 0.23 2.36
CA ALA A 130 -24.23 0.42 2.47
C ALA A 130 -23.80 0.81 3.88
N VAL A 131 -24.46 1.79 4.50
CA VAL A 131 -24.17 2.24 5.86
C VAL A 131 -24.35 1.11 6.86
N LEU A 132 -25.46 0.36 6.78
CA LEU A 132 -25.69 -0.80 7.64
C LEU A 132 -24.61 -1.86 7.44
N PHE A 133 -24.30 -2.20 6.19
CA PHE A 133 -23.26 -3.17 5.86
C PHE A 133 -21.89 -2.78 6.43
N LEU A 134 -21.50 -1.52 6.29
CA LEU A 134 -20.23 -0.98 6.79
C LEU A 134 -20.18 -0.95 8.32
N LEU A 135 -21.26 -0.51 8.96
CA LEU A 135 -21.35 -0.49 10.43
C LEU A 135 -21.29 -1.90 11.01
N ILE A 136 -22.03 -2.85 10.43
CA ILE A 136 -21.99 -4.25 10.87
C ILE A 136 -20.58 -4.83 10.69
N SER A 137 -19.94 -4.58 9.54
CA SER A 137 -18.58 -5.03 9.27
C SER A 137 -17.57 -4.43 10.26
N PHE A 138 -17.69 -3.13 10.56
CA PHE A 138 -16.87 -2.45 11.56
C PHE A 138 -17.07 -3.05 12.95
N ILE A 139 -18.33 -3.23 13.39
CA ILE A 139 -18.67 -3.79 14.69
C ILE A 139 -18.09 -5.20 14.84
N ILE A 140 -18.27 -6.05 13.83
CA ILE A 140 -17.68 -7.40 13.83
C ILE A 140 -16.17 -7.30 13.96
N GLY A 141 -15.48 -6.54 13.10
CA GLY A 141 -14.03 -6.38 13.18
C GLY A 141 -13.54 -5.85 14.54
N TYR A 142 -14.29 -4.92 15.13
CA TYR A 142 -13.98 -4.33 16.43
C TYR A 142 -14.11 -5.34 17.57
N PHE A 143 -15.19 -6.15 17.57
CA PHE A 143 -15.39 -7.20 18.59
C PHE A 143 -14.31 -8.28 18.52
N PHE A 144 -13.86 -8.64 17.32
CA PHE A 144 -12.82 -9.67 17.12
C PHE A 144 -11.39 -9.15 17.29
N GLY A 145 -11.18 -7.84 17.47
CA GLY A 145 -9.86 -7.21 17.51
C GLY A 145 -9.04 -7.34 18.80
N GLY A 146 -9.26 -8.36 19.62
CA GLY A 146 -8.44 -8.62 20.83
C GLY A 146 -8.86 -7.81 22.05
N SER A 147 -7.97 -7.55 23.02
CA SER A 147 -8.29 -6.82 24.27
C SER A 147 -7.81 -5.37 24.31
N ALA A 148 -6.85 -4.99 23.45
CA ALA A 148 -6.31 -3.64 23.41
C ALA A 148 -7.19 -2.72 22.55
N GLY A 149 -7.59 -1.57 23.11
CA GLY A 149 -8.44 -0.57 22.44
C GLY A 149 -7.94 -0.17 21.05
N PRO A 150 -6.65 0.18 20.86
CA PRO A 150 -6.11 0.55 19.55
C PRO A 150 -6.19 -0.58 18.52
N ILE A 151 -5.96 -1.83 18.94
CA ILE A 151 -5.98 -2.99 18.03
C ILE A 151 -7.41 -3.27 17.56
N ARG A 152 -8.41 -3.12 18.44
CA ARG A 152 -9.83 -3.24 18.08
C ARG A 152 -10.26 -2.20 17.05
N SER A 153 -9.89 -0.94 17.27
CA SER A 153 -10.22 0.15 16.34
C SER A 153 -9.59 -0.08 14.97
N VAL A 154 -8.32 -0.48 14.91
CA VAL A 154 -7.63 -0.78 13.64
C VAL A 154 -8.28 -1.97 12.93
N LEU A 155 -8.60 -3.05 13.64
CA LEU A 155 -9.24 -4.20 13.02
C LEU A 155 -10.67 -3.90 12.55
N GLY A 156 -11.43 -3.12 13.32
CA GLY A 156 -12.76 -2.65 12.94
C GLY A 156 -12.72 -1.81 11.65
N LEU A 157 -11.86 -0.80 11.61
CA LEU A 157 -11.66 0.04 10.42
C LEU A 157 -11.19 -0.79 9.22
N GLY A 158 -10.21 -1.69 9.43
CA GLY A 158 -9.68 -2.56 8.38
C GLY A 158 -10.71 -3.55 7.83
N THR A 159 -11.61 -4.05 8.67
CA THR A 159 -12.68 -4.99 8.26
C THR A 159 -13.76 -4.28 7.43
N ALA A 160 -14.09 -3.04 7.79
CA ALA A 160 -15.08 -2.24 7.07
C ALA A 160 -14.53 -1.64 5.77
N GLN A 161 -13.21 -1.43 5.67
CA GLN A 161 -12.57 -0.89 4.49
C GLN A 161 -12.50 -1.94 3.36
N ARG A 162 -13.20 -1.66 2.26
CA ARG A 162 -13.33 -2.57 1.12
C ARG A 162 -12.39 -2.17 -0.01
N ASN A 163 -11.82 -3.16 -0.71
CA ASN A 163 -10.99 -2.90 -1.89
C ASN A 163 -11.86 -2.75 -3.15
N LEU A 164 -12.10 -1.50 -3.57
CA LEU A 164 -12.92 -1.16 -4.75
C LEU A 164 -12.40 -1.81 -6.03
N SER A 165 -11.08 -1.83 -6.25
CA SER A 165 -10.47 -2.38 -7.47
C SER A 165 -10.72 -3.87 -7.61
N ALA A 166 -10.55 -4.63 -6.52
CA ALA A 166 -10.83 -6.06 -6.51
C ALA A 166 -12.33 -6.34 -6.73
N ALA A 167 -13.20 -5.58 -6.07
CA ALA A 167 -14.65 -5.74 -6.21
C ALA A 167 -15.13 -5.42 -7.64
N LEU A 168 -14.66 -4.32 -8.24
CA LEU A 168 -15.00 -3.95 -9.61
C LEU A 168 -14.48 -4.97 -10.61
N ALA A 169 -13.24 -5.47 -10.46
CA ALA A 169 -12.70 -6.48 -11.36
C ALA A 169 -13.53 -7.77 -11.36
N ILE A 170 -13.97 -8.25 -10.19
CA ILE A 170 -14.84 -9.43 -10.13
C ILE A 170 -16.23 -9.12 -10.69
N ALA A 171 -16.77 -7.92 -10.41
CA ALA A 171 -18.08 -7.54 -10.90
C ALA A 171 -18.14 -7.45 -12.43
N THR A 172 -17.18 -6.76 -13.05
CA THR A 172 -17.14 -6.56 -14.50
C THR A 172 -16.95 -7.85 -15.28
N LEU A 173 -16.29 -8.85 -14.67
CA LEU A 173 -16.05 -10.15 -15.30
C LEU A 173 -17.25 -11.10 -15.18
N ASN A 174 -18.14 -10.92 -14.20
CA ASN A 174 -19.16 -11.93 -13.85
C ASN A 174 -20.61 -11.43 -13.94
N PHE A 175 -20.84 -10.12 -13.95
CA PHE A 175 -22.19 -9.55 -13.96
C PHE A 175 -22.35 -8.59 -15.13
N THR A 176 -23.48 -8.71 -15.82
CA THR A 176 -23.91 -7.78 -16.87
C THR A 176 -24.86 -6.69 -16.36
N ASP A 177 -25.37 -6.84 -15.13
CA ASP A 177 -26.27 -5.88 -14.49
C ASP A 177 -25.48 -4.67 -13.94
N PRO A 178 -25.73 -3.44 -14.45
CA PRO A 178 -25.03 -2.23 -14.00
C PRO A 178 -25.24 -1.91 -12.51
N ASP A 179 -26.36 -2.36 -11.92
CA ASP A 179 -26.72 -2.04 -10.53
C ASP A 179 -25.72 -2.65 -9.53
N VAL A 180 -25.06 -3.75 -9.89
CA VAL A 180 -24.00 -4.38 -9.08
C VAL A 180 -22.79 -3.46 -8.96
N MET A 181 -22.36 -2.83 -10.05
CA MET A 181 -21.25 -1.88 -10.05
C MET A 181 -21.63 -0.61 -9.29
N VAL A 182 -22.85 -0.12 -9.49
CA VAL A 182 -23.38 1.03 -8.74
C VAL A 182 -23.35 0.75 -7.24
N MET A 183 -23.81 -0.43 -6.79
CA MET A 183 -23.77 -0.80 -5.38
C MET A 183 -22.34 -0.88 -4.82
N ILE A 184 -21.38 -1.42 -5.60
CA ILE A 184 -19.97 -1.48 -5.20
C ILE A 184 -19.37 -0.08 -5.03
N MET A 185 -19.68 0.84 -5.95
CA MET A 185 -19.27 2.24 -5.85
C MET A 185 -19.91 2.92 -4.64
N VAL A 186 -21.22 2.76 -4.44
CA VAL A 186 -21.96 3.31 -3.29
C VAL A 186 -21.34 2.86 -1.97
N VAL A 187 -21.11 1.56 -1.79
CA VAL A 187 -20.49 1.02 -0.56
C VAL A 187 -19.09 1.58 -0.35
N SER A 188 -18.29 1.71 -1.40
CA SER A 188 -16.91 2.20 -1.30
C SER A 188 -16.85 3.70 -0.96
N LEU A 189 -17.73 4.50 -1.57
CA LEU A 189 -17.83 5.94 -1.33
C LEU A 189 -18.43 6.27 0.03
N ALA A 190 -19.53 5.59 0.41
CA ALA A 190 -20.11 5.71 1.74
C ALA A 190 -19.11 5.26 2.82
N GLY A 191 -18.34 4.19 2.54
CA GLY A 191 -17.29 3.67 3.40
C GLY A 191 -16.19 4.69 3.66
N LEU A 192 -15.69 5.35 2.62
CA LEU A 192 -14.63 6.35 2.76
C LEU A 192 -15.05 7.48 3.72
N ILE A 193 -16.25 8.02 3.55
CA ILE A 193 -16.76 9.10 4.40
C ILE A 193 -17.00 8.60 5.82
N LEU A 194 -17.78 7.53 5.97
CA LEU A 194 -18.21 7.03 7.28
C LEU A 194 -17.02 6.55 8.12
N LEU A 195 -16.08 5.82 7.53
CA LEU A 195 -14.89 5.32 8.22
C LEU A 195 -13.88 6.43 8.52
N MET A 196 -13.82 7.49 7.72
CA MET A 196 -13.03 8.67 8.07
C MET A 196 -13.55 9.35 9.32
N PHE A 197 -14.87 9.56 9.44
CA PHE A 197 -15.45 10.14 10.66
C PHE A 197 -15.24 9.24 11.87
N ILE A 198 -15.51 7.93 11.75
CA ILE A 198 -15.31 6.97 12.83
C ILE A 198 -13.84 6.89 13.24
N GLY A 199 -12.93 6.81 12.27
CA GLY A 199 -11.49 6.77 12.52
C GLY A 199 -10.97 8.07 13.15
N GLY A 200 -11.49 9.23 12.72
CA GLY A 200 -11.16 10.53 13.28
C GLY A 200 -11.59 10.66 14.75
N GLU A 201 -12.80 10.24 15.09
CA GLU A 201 -13.27 10.25 16.49
C GLU A 201 -12.49 9.26 17.37
N LEU A 202 -12.22 8.06 16.88
CA LEU A 202 -11.41 7.07 17.60
C LEU A 202 -9.96 7.56 17.81
N GLY A 203 -9.41 8.32 16.86
CA GLY A 203 -8.07 8.91 16.97
C GLY A 203 -7.96 9.95 18.07
N LYS A 204 -8.98 10.82 18.22
CA LYS A 204 -9.04 11.81 19.30
C LYS A 204 -9.06 11.17 20.69
N HIS A 205 -9.77 10.05 20.84
CA HIS A 205 -9.82 9.34 22.13
C HIS A 205 -8.50 8.67 22.50
N ALA A 206 -7.74 8.18 21.51
CA ALA A 206 -6.40 7.64 21.74
C ALA A 206 -5.39 8.72 22.16
N GLU A 207 -5.55 9.95 21.65
CA GLU A 207 -4.73 11.11 22.01
C GLU A 207 -5.00 11.56 23.46
N VAL A 208 -6.27 11.59 23.88
CA VAL A 208 -6.67 11.88 25.27
C VAL A 208 -6.18 10.82 26.26
N GLU A 209 -6.19 9.55 25.86
CA GLU A 209 -5.71 8.43 26.69
C GLU A 209 -4.16 8.43 26.83
N ALA A 210 -3.44 8.91 25.80
CA ALA A 210 -2.00 9.10 25.83
C ALA A 210 -1.58 10.29 26.72
N GLU A 211 -2.36 11.37 26.76
CA GLU A 211 -2.14 12.53 27.65
C GLU A 211 -2.49 12.23 29.13
N ALA A 212 -3.36 11.25 29.38
CA ALA A 212 -3.79 10.87 30.73
C ALA A 212 -2.80 9.95 31.48
N VAL A 213 -1.72 9.48 30.85
CA VAL A 213 -0.65 8.76 31.54
C VAL A 213 0.29 9.79 32.17
N PRO A 214 0.30 9.96 33.52
CA PRO A 214 1.16 10.95 34.13
C PRO A 214 2.62 10.55 33.92
N GLU A 215 3.43 11.53 33.49
CA GLU A 215 4.89 11.46 33.34
C GLU A 215 5.54 11.19 34.71
N LYS A 216 5.41 9.96 35.23
CA LYS A 216 6.05 9.54 36.49
C LYS A 216 7.51 9.22 36.20
N GLY A 217 8.36 10.25 36.19
CA GLY A 217 9.80 10.03 36.00
C GLY A 217 10.69 11.26 35.89
N LYS A 218 10.32 12.44 36.37
CA LYS A 218 11.27 13.56 36.49
C LYS A 218 11.26 14.15 37.90
N THR A 219 12.48 14.21 38.46
CA THR A 219 12.96 14.93 39.66
C THR A 219 12.86 14.23 41.02
N SER A 220 14.00 13.75 41.53
CA SER A 220 14.71 14.43 42.62
C SER A 220 16.04 13.72 42.93
N THR A 221 17.14 14.19 42.33
CA THR A 221 18.49 13.97 42.88
C THR A 221 18.94 15.29 43.48
N ALA A 222 18.72 15.46 44.78
CA ALA A 222 19.34 16.53 45.55
C ALA A 222 20.85 16.26 45.69
N PRO A 223 21.73 17.27 45.60
CA PRO A 223 23.15 17.08 45.86
C PRO A 223 23.39 17.03 47.38
N ALA A 224 24.14 16.02 47.81
CA ALA A 224 24.66 15.93 49.17
C ALA A 224 25.67 17.07 49.43
N LYS A 225 25.49 17.75 50.56
CA LYS A 225 26.56 18.44 51.29
C LYS A 225 26.53 17.95 52.73
#